data_AF-A0A7G4RCI1-F1
#
_entry.id   AF-A0A7G4RCI1-F1
#
_cell.length_a   1.000
_cell.length_b   1.000
_cell.length_c   1.000
_cell.angle_alpha   90.00
_cell.angle_beta   90.00
_cell.angle_gamma   90.00
#
_symmetry.space_group_name_H-M   'P 1'
#
loop_
_entity.id
_entity.type
_entity.pdbx_description
1 polymer ?
#
loop_
_entity_poly.entity_id
_entity_poly.type
_entity_poly.pdbx_seq_one_letter_code
_entity_poly.pdbx_strand_id
1 'polypeptide(L)'
;MLVQRILDFIETLEKESTLTPSDQKLCECLVDHFSKCKPTDTLSQDDFLFLLARYKTRWEAIIDDDDYMLNPSAINLHWIDLARELGQVLQTNYLKILIPTLTNEKDLNDFSSLNETVNLFNFYLGYGDNTLYRKLSFCKHLEKWKFELSTYRSDKRLSVVTIDELARLKLCKQTEREVSVDSEIFKNFWDLMRKKVFVNLRAHGRMPIALLPHLMELVERYYFFQAHKGEFTEFKKEIKNFFHRLYEHELVDVNFLYGSKIKYKENEEYLLDLFIALHTAKNFSDLDYEIKTLSKWLFNYSPDLKATSKELEPVYQELSEEIEEYQVLFDKKDALINCCKLIVSLFTTQFELSILCPRQTSSLWDRENAVFPQAYAILGVLLPFVAANKPKALEAAYEEIIRDIISPTKKDTGWFSCFTRHTQSIRWLELVQKCKLNELGVYWFEPERLFNALLIFKTNNESVKTRTNQFLDDIIQTYAQDENELMKQFRVNVLFTEFLNGLSEHHRTHLLRLIKLCDLDIAKSRFLINCSKHINKQISMLCQGIESSSISFFPISQKADKMEFFKFSEVKDVQSLIIDYKNQLYQLTLDPRKMDIISNYLFNISQPILSIAQKESAKNCSRPLDYIGQYS
;
A
#
# COMPACT_ATOMS: atom_id res chain seq x y z
N MET A 1 -30.59 20.80 -40.45
CA MET A 1 -30.71 21.87 -39.44
C MET A 1 -30.34 23.19 -40.11
N LEU A 2 -31.08 24.27 -39.84
CA LEU A 2 -30.80 25.60 -40.40
C LEU A 2 -29.78 26.36 -39.55
N VAL A 3 -29.01 27.24 -40.18
CA VAL A 3 -28.09 28.17 -39.51
C VAL A 3 -28.82 29.04 -38.48
N GLN A 4 -30.06 29.45 -38.76
CA GLN A 4 -30.89 30.23 -37.82
C GLN A 4 -30.89 29.66 -36.41
N ARG A 5 -30.97 28.34 -36.25
CA ARG A 5 -31.05 27.72 -34.92
C ARG A 5 -29.77 27.91 -34.10
N ILE A 6 -28.61 27.96 -34.77
CA ILE A 6 -27.33 28.27 -34.13
C ILE A 6 -27.25 29.75 -33.76
N LEU A 7 -27.76 30.65 -34.62
CA LEU A 7 -27.85 32.08 -34.30
C LEU A 7 -28.77 32.32 -33.09
N ASP A 8 -29.90 31.61 -32.99
CA ASP A 8 -30.81 31.68 -31.83
C ASP A 8 -30.10 31.20 -30.55
N PHE A 9 -29.28 30.15 -30.65
CA PHE A 9 -28.49 29.64 -29.53
C PHE A 9 -27.44 30.65 -29.06
N ILE A 10 -26.72 31.29 -29.99
CA ILE A 10 -25.77 32.37 -29.69
C ILE A 10 -26.47 33.52 -28.96
N GLU A 11 -27.60 34.00 -29.50
CA GLU A 11 -28.36 35.09 -28.88
C GLU A 11 -28.86 34.70 -27.47
N THR A 12 -29.22 33.42 -27.28
CA THR A 12 -29.62 32.90 -25.97
C THR A 12 -28.45 32.93 -24.99
N LEU A 13 -27.25 32.52 -25.39
CA LEU A 13 -26.05 32.58 -24.54
C LEU A 13 -25.65 34.02 -24.21
N GLU A 14 -25.73 34.94 -25.17
CA GLU A 14 -25.39 36.37 -24.96
C GLU A 14 -26.35 37.07 -23.98
N LYS A 15 -27.59 36.58 -23.88
CA LYS A 15 -28.59 37.09 -22.92
C LYS A 15 -28.39 36.57 -21.50
N GLU A 16 -27.60 35.52 -21.29
CA GLU A 16 -27.31 34.99 -19.96
C GLU A 16 -26.36 35.94 -19.21
N SER A 17 -26.73 36.30 -17.97
CA SER A 17 -26.07 37.37 -17.21
C SER A 17 -24.68 37.01 -16.69
N THR A 18 -24.31 35.72 -16.67
CA THR A 18 -23.07 35.22 -16.08
C THR A 18 -22.49 34.03 -16.87
N LEU A 19 -21.93 34.31 -18.04
CA LEU A 19 -21.14 33.31 -18.77
C LEU A 19 -19.83 33.02 -18.05
N THR A 20 -19.43 31.75 -18.03
CA THR A 20 -18.07 31.38 -17.62
C THR A 20 -17.05 31.88 -18.65
N PRO A 21 -15.78 32.12 -18.28
CA PRO A 21 -14.76 32.57 -19.24
C PRO A 21 -14.59 31.62 -20.44
N SER A 22 -14.80 30.30 -20.22
CA SER A 22 -14.78 29.30 -21.29
C SER A 22 -16.00 29.42 -22.20
N ASP A 23 -17.20 29.56 -21.65
CA ASP A 23 -18.43 29.74 -22.42
C ASP A 23 -18.43 31.05 -23.22
N GLN A 24 -17.88 32.14 -22.67
CA GLN A 24 -17.73 33.40 -23.39
C GLN A 24 -16.84 33.24 -24.63
N LYS A 25 -15.66 32.64 -24.47
CA LYS A 25 -14.73 32.38 -25.58
C LYS A 25 -15.34 31.45 -26.64
N LEU A 26 -16.13 30.46 -26.22
CA LEU A 26 -16.84 29.57 -27.14
C LEU A 26 -17.94 30.31 -27.90
N CYS A 27 -18.68 31.21 -27.23
CA CYS A 27 -19.68 32.05 -27.86
C CYS A 27 -19.06 32.95 -28.93
N GLU A 28 -17.94 33.61 -28.63
CA GLU A 28 -17.17 34.40 -29.62
C GLU A 28 -16.76 33.55 -30.84
N CYS A 29 -16.27 32.32 -30.62
CA CYS A 29 -15.92 31.42 -31.71
C CYS A 29 -17.14 31.03 -32.58
N LEU A 30 -18.32 30.85 -31.97
CA LEU A 30 -19.56 30.55 -32.69
C LEU A 30 -20.01 31.76 -33.53
N VAL A 31 -19.95 32.97 -32.95
CA VAL A 31 -20.25 34.23 -33.65
C VAL A 31 -19.34 34.40 -34.86
N ASP A 32 -18.03 34.24 -34.69
CA ASP A 32 -17.06 34.40 -35.77
C ASP A 32 -17.32 33.44 -36.95
N HIS A 33 -17.67 32.19 -36.66
CA HIS A 33 -17.92 31.16 -37.68
C HIS A 33 -19.25 31.38 -38.41
N PHE A 34 -20.33 31.70 -37.69
CA PHE A 34 -21.68 31.78 -38.28
C PHE A 34 -22.15 33.19 -38.68
N SER A 35 -21.43 34.26 -38.30
CA SER A 35 -21.81 35.66 -38.58
C SER A 35 -22.00 36.00 -40.07
N LYS A 36 -21.33 35.27 -40.96
CA LYS A 36 -21.38 35.48 -42.42
C LYS A 36 -22.36 34.56 -43.14
N CYS A 37 -22.93 33.58 -42.44
CA CYS A 37 -23.87 32.62 -42.98
C CYS A 37 -25.28 33.23 -43.02
N LYS A 38 -26.09 32.88 -44.03
CA LYS A 38 -27.48 33.35 -44.06
C LYS A 38 -28.33 32.45 -43.14
N PRO A 39 -29.32 32.97 -42.41
CA PRO A 39 -30.09 32.15 -41.48
C PRO A 39 -30.88 31.01 -42.15
N THR A 40 -31.24 31.19 -43.42
CA THR A 40 -31.92 30.20 -44.26
C THR A 40 -31.02 29.08 -44.78
N ASP A 41 -29.71 29.20 -44.63
CA ASP A 41 -28.77 28.18 -45.10
C ASP A 41 -28.87 26.93 -44.21
N THR A 42 -28.66 25.76 -44.80
CA THR A 42 -28.54 24.50 -44.07
C THR A 42 -27.11 24.31 -43.58
N LEU A 43 -26.94 23.82 -42.36
CA LEU A 43 -25.61 23.46 -41.83
C LEU A 43 -24.92 22.44 -42.74
N SER A 44 -23.69 22.75 -43.12
CA SER A 44 -22.81 21.88 -43.90
C SER A 44 -22.14 20.82 -43.01
N GLN A 45 -21.48 19.84 -43.64
CA GLN A 45 -20.68 18.85 -42.91
C GLN A 45 -19.54 19.50 -42.10
N ASP A 46 -18.92 20.54 -42.64
CA ASP A 46 -17.85 21.28 -41.97
C ASP A 46 -18.38 22.04 -40.75
N ASP A 47 -19.60 22.57 -40.82
CA ASP A 47 -20.27 23.20 -39.68
C ASP A 47 -20.56 22.19 -38.56
N PHE A 48 -20.98 20.98 -38.90
CA PHE A 48 -21.17 19.92 -37.91
C PHE A 48 -19.84 19.53 -37.24
N LEU A 49 -18.76 19.36 -38.02
CA LEU A 49 -17.44 19.06 -37.46
C LEU A 49 -16.93 20.19 -36.56
N PHE A 50 -17.17 21.45 -36.95
CA PHE A 50 -16.84 22.62 -36.15
C PHE A 50 -17.60 22.62 -34.81
N LEU A 51 -18.92 22.41 -34.84
CA LEU A 51 -19.76 22.34 -33.64
C LEU A 51 -19.32 21.20 -32.71
N LEU A 52 -19.08 20.01 -33.23
CA LEU A 52 -18.57 18.88 -32.44
C LEU A 52 -17.22 19.20 -31.79
N ALA A 53 -16.33 19.91 -32.49
CA ALA A 53 -15.07 20.38 -31.91
C ALA A 53 -15.30 21.40 -30.78
N ARG A 54 -16.30 22.29 -30.90
CA ARG A 54 -16.66 23.24 -29.82
C ARG A 54 -17.19 22.51 -28.58
N TYR A 55 -18.04 21.51 -28.75
CA TYR A 55 -18.51 20.67 -27.64
C TYR A 55 -17.35 19.97 -26.92
N LYS A 56 -16.37 19.45 -27.68
CA LYS A 56 -15.15 18.87 -27.10
C LYS A 56 -14.35 19.89 -26.28
N THR A 57 -14.08 21.07 -26.84
CA THR A 57 -13.36 22.13 -26.11
C THR A 57 -14.11 22.56 -24.86
N ARG A 58 -15.45 22.60 -24.91
CA ARG A 58 -16.27 22.90 -23.74
C ARG A 58 -16.14 21.83 -22.67
N TRP A 59 -16.29 20.56 -23.04
CA TRP A 59 -16.19 19.43 -22.11
C TRP A 59 -14.86 19.45 -21.33
N GLU A 60 -13.75 19.67 -22.03
CA GLU A 60 -12.41 19.78 -21.44
C GLU A 60 -12.29 20.94 -20.42
N ALA A 61 -13.13 21.98 -20.55
CA ALA A 61 -13.10 23.15 -19.68
C ALA A 61 -14.02 23.06 -18.46
N ILE A 62 -15.07 22.24 -18.51
CA ILE A 62 -16.11 22.18 -17.46
C ILE A 62 -16.08 20.91 -16.60
N ILE A 63 -15.41 19.85 -17.08
CA ILE A 63 -15.32 18.57 -16.38
C ILE A 63 -14.82 18.78 -14.94
N ASP A 64 -15.47 18.12 -13.97
CA ASP A 64 -15.16 18.15 -12.54
C ASP A 64 -15.37 19.50 -11.80
N ASP A 65 -15.94 20.53 -12.45
CA ASP A 65 -16.27 21.81 -11.80
C ASP A 65 -17.74 22.19 -12.00
N ASP A 66 -18.15 22.43 -13.26
CA ASP A 66 -19.52 22.87 -13.60
C ASP A 66 -20.15 22.03 -14.71
N ASP A 67 -19.81 20.75 -14.75
CA ASP A 67 -20.27 19.85 -15.78
C ASP A 67 -21.79 19.56 -15.75
N TYR A 68 -22.29 18.94 -16.82
CA TYR A 68 -23.72 18.67 -17.01
C TYR A 68 -24.33 17.73 -15.96
N MET A 69 -23.52 16.97 -15.21
CA MET A 69 -23.94 16.04 -14.17
C MET A 69 -23.90 16.68 -12.77
N LEU A 70 -23.01 17.68 -12.58
CA LEU A 70 -22.82 18.38 -11.30
C LEU A 70 -23.74 19.60 -11.16
N ASN A 71 -23.94 20.39 -12.22
CA ASN A 71 -24.71 21.63 -12.16
C ASN A 71 -25.75 21.76 -13.29
N PRO A 72 -27.07 21.74 -12.99
CA PRO A 72 -28.11 22.02 -13.97
C PRO A 72 -28.32 23.53 -14.20
N SER A 73 -27.26 24.27 -14.50
CA SER A 73 -27.34 25.72 -14.80
C SER A 73 -28.10 25.99 -16.11
N ALA A 74 -28.64 27.20 -16.26
CA ALA A 74 -29.32 27.62 -17.49
C ALA A 74 -28.42 27.45 -18.73
N ILE A 75 -27.14 27.83 -18.61
CA ILE A 75 -26.13 27.65 -19.66
C ILE A 75 -25.98 26.17 -20.02
N ASN A 76 -25.85 25.28 -19.04
CA ASN A 76 -25.76 23.84 -19.30
C ASN A 76 -27.02 23.31 -19.99
N LEU A 77 -28.21 23.78 -19.60
CA LEU A 77 -29.47 23.40 -20.26
C LEU A 77 -29.49 23.81 -21.74
N HIS A 78 -29.06 25.03 -22.07
CA HIS A 78 -28.99 25.49 -23.47
C HIS A 78 -28.06 24.61 -24.31
N TRP A 79 -26.88 24.26 -23.79
CA TRP A 79 -25.94 23.36 -24.46
C TRP A 79 -26.49 21.94 -24.64
N ILE A 80 -27.23 21.44 -23.65
CA ILE A 80 -27.89 20.12 -23.69
C ILE A 80 -28.98 20.09 -24.76
N ASP A 81 -29.80 21.13 -24.84
CA ASP A 81 -30.91 21.20 -25.79
C ASP A 81 -30.39 21.27 -27.23
N LEU A 82 -29.36 22.08 -27.48
CA LEU A 82 -28.70 22.10 -28.78
C LEU A 82 -28.10 20.73 -29.14
N ALA A 83 -27.49 20.03 -28.17
CA ALA A 83 -26.91 18.71 -28.42
C ALA A 83 -27.97 17.66 -28.77
N ARG A 84 -29.18 17.73 -28.19
CA ARG A 84 -30.30 16.85 -28.54
C ARG A 84 -30.75 17.05 -29.98
N GLU A 85 -30.87 18.30 -30.40
CA GLU A 85 -31.22 18.64 -31.79
C GLU A 85 -30.14 18.15 -32.77
N LEU A 86 -28.87 18.40 -32.46
CA LEU A 86 -27.74 17.90 -33.26
C LEU A 86 -27.69 16.37 -33.30
N GLY A 87 -27.97 15.69 -32.18
CA GLY A 87 -28.00 14.24 -32.10
C GLY A 87 -29.04 13.59 -33.01
N GLN A 88 -30.22 14.21 -33.14
CA GLN A 88 -31.25 13.76 -34.08
C GLN A 88 -30.79 13.86 -35.53
N VAL A 89 -30.13 14.96 -35.88
CA VAL A 89 -29.66 15.22 -37.25
C VAL A 89 -28.47 14.34 -37.62
N LEU A 90 -27.53 14.15 -36.70
CA LEU A 90 -26.32 13.34 -36.89
C LEU A 90 -26.54 11.85 -36.62
N GLN A 91 -27.77 11.44 -36.28
CA GLN A 91 -28.10 10.07 -35.86
C GLN A 91 -27.15 9.52 -34.78
N THR A 92 -26.74 10.40 -33.87
CA THR A 92 -25.77 10.11 -32.81
C THR A 92 -26.42 10.38 -31.46
N ASN A 93 -26.14 9.56 -30.45
CA ASN A 93 -26.63 9.82 -29.09
C ASN A 93 -26.07 11.17 -28.60
N TYR A 94 -26.95 12.09 -28.21
CA TYR A 94 -26.58 13.43 -27.74
C TYR A 94 -25.61 13.40 -26.54
N LEU A 95 -25.62 12.32 -25.74
CA LEU A 95 -24.65 12.09 -24.68
C LEU A 95 -23.21 12.03 -25.20
N LYS A 96 -22.98 11.43 -26.38
CA LYS A 96 -21.66 11.39 -27.02
C LYS A 96 -21.26 12.72 -27.66
N ILE A 97 -22.22 13.61 -27.89
CA ILE A 97 -21.95 15.00 -28.32
C ILE A 97 -21.51 15.83 -27.10
N LEU A 98 -22.26 15.73 -25.99
CA LEU A 98 -21.96 16.46 -24.75
C LEU A 98 -20.69 15.97 -24.05
N ILE A 99 -20.46 14.65 -24.07
CA ILE A 99 -19.35 13.97 -23.41
C ILE A 99 -18.61 13.15 -24.48
N PRO A 100 -17.73 13.77 -25.28
CA PRO A 100 -17.05 13.08 -26.38
C PRO A 100 -16.13 11.93 -25.93
N THR A 101 -15.77 11.88 -24.65
CA THR A 101 -14.97 10.80 -24.05
C THR A 101 -15.79 9.55 -23.73
N LEU A 102 -17.12 9.59 -23.87
CA LEU A 102 -18.02 8.50 -23.48
C LEU A 102 -17.86 7.26 -24.39
N THR A 103 -17.65 6.11 -23.77
CA THR A 103 -17.41 4.83 -24.47
C THR A 103 -18.57 3.84 -24.35
N ASN A 104 -19.36 3.88 -23.27
CA ASN A 104 -20.45 2.94 -23.06
C ASN A 104 -21.81 3.50 -23.51
N GLU A 105 -22.66 2.62 -24.03
CA GLU A 105 -24.05 2.95 -24.44
C GLU A 105 -25.09 2.37 -23.47
N LYS A 106 -24.63 1.47 -22.59
CA LYS A 106 -25.43 0.82 -21.56
C LYS A 106 -24.80 1.06 -20.21
N ASP A 107 -25.63 1.20 -19.18
CA ASP A 107 -25.18 1.23 -17.80
C ASP A 107 -24.57 -0.13 -17.44
N LEU A 108 -23.39 -0.15 -16.82
CA LEU A 108 -22.71 -1.39 -16.49
C LEU A 108 -23.30 -2.10 -15.25
N ASN A 109 -24.10 -1.40 -14.44
CA ASN A 109 -24.69 -1.94 -13.21
C ASN A 109 -26.00 -2.70 -13.45
N ASP A 110 -26.82 -2.28 -14.43
CA ASP A 110 -28.09 -2.95 -14.76
C ASP A 110 -28.25 -3.33 -16.24
N PHE A 111 -27.27 -3.00 -17.09
CA PHE A 111 -27.26 -3.26 -18.53
C PHE A 111 -28.39 -2.58 -19.32
N SER A 112 -29.09 -1.62 -18.72
CA SER A 112 -30.10 -0.78 -19.40
C SER A 112 -29.44 0.24 -20.32
N SER A 113 -30.19 0.74 -21.31
CA SER A 113 -29.66 1.74 -22.24
C SER A 113 -29.63 3.13 -21.59
N LEU A 114 -28.55 3.88 -21.86
CA LEU A 114 -28.34 5.21 -21.31
C LEU A 114 -29.12 6.32 -22.05
N ASN A 115 -29.85 5.98 -23.11
CA ASN A 115 -30.65 6.91 -23.92
C ASN A 115 -31.98 7.35 -23.29
N GLU A 116 -32.39 6.74 -22.15
CA GLU A 116 -33.75 6.83 -21.60
C GLU A 116 -34.02 8.00 -20.63
N THR A 117 -33.02 8.77 -20.18
CA THR A 117 -33.21 9.74 -19.10
C THR A 117 -33.15 11.20 -19.55
N VAL A 118 -34.14 11.97 -19.11
CA VAL A 118 -34.32 13.40 -19.44
C VAL A 118 -33.28 14.30 -18.76
N ASN A 119 -32.72 13.91 -17.60
CA ASN A 119 -31.89 14.79 -16.78
C ASN A 119 -30.50 14.21 -16.51
N LEU A 120 -29.45 14.97 -16.85
CA LEU A 120 -28.06 14.52 -16.75
C LEU A 120 -27.53 14.42 -15.32
N PHE A 121 -28.10 15.17 -14.36
CA PHE A 121 -27.76 15.05 -12.94
C PHE A 121 -28.16 13.69 -12.33
N ASN A 122 -28.93 12.86 -13.04
CA ASN A 122 -29.20 11.47 -12.64
C ASN A 122 -28.04 10.52 -12.97
N PHE A 123 -27.03 11.01 -13.69
CA PHE A 123 -25.82 10.27 -13.98
C PHE A 123 -24.65 10.75 -13.11
N TYR A 124 -23.60 9.95 -13.12
CA TYR A 124 -22.26 10.34 -12.72
C TYR A 124 -21.25 9.70 -13.67
N LEU A 125 -20.11 10.36 -13.81
CA LEU A 125 -19.02 9.88 -14.63
C LEU A 125 -18.11 8.97 -13.80
N GLY A 126 -17.82 7.80 -14.37
CA GLY A 126 -17.02 6.77 -13.75
C GLY A 126 -15.52 6.96 -13.86
N TYR A 127 -14.78 6.00 -13.30
CA TYR A 127 -13.32 5.97 -13.36
C TYR A 127 -12.78 6.10 -14.80
N GLY A 128 -11.89 7.06 -15.02
CA GLY A 128 -11.24 7.31 -16.32
C GLY A 128 -12.07 8.16 -17.28
N ASP A 129 -13.12 8.83 -16.78
CA ASP A 129 -13.85 9.91 -17.46
C ASP A 129 -14.53 9.52 -18.77
N ASN A 130 -14.78 8.22 -18.92
CA ASN A 130 -15.20 7.61 -20.18
C ASN A 130 -16.41 6.69 -20.05
N THR A 131 -16.89 6.45 -18.83
CA THR A 131 -17.98 5.52 -18.54
C THR A 131 -19.07 6.24 -17.77
N LEU A 132 -20.29 6.27 -18.28
CA LEU A 132 -21.43 6.92 -17.62
C LEU A 132 -22.26 5.90 -16.85
N TYR A 133 -22.65 6.23 -15.62
CA TYR A 133 -23.48 5.40 -14.75
C TYR A 133 -24.69 6.19 -14.27
N ARG A 134 -25.83 5.53 -14.18
CA ARG A 134 -27.08 6.07 -13.63
C ARG A 134 -27.11 5.84 -12.12
N LYS A 135 -27.37 6.90 -11.36
CA LYS A 135 -27.47 6.86 -9.89
C LYS A 135 -28.51 5.83 -9.41
N LEU A 136 -29.65 5.73 -10.09
CA LEU A 136 -30.69 4.74 -9.76
C LEU A 136 -30.21 3.29 -9.97
N SER A 137 -29.53 3.03 -11.09
CA SER A 137 -28.99 1.71 -11.41
C SER A 137 -27.90 1.33 -10.41
N PHE A 138 -27.08 2.30 -10.01
CA PHE A 138 -26.10 2.14 -8.93
C PHE A 138 -26.76 1.87 -7.57
N CYS A 139 -27.84 2.55 -7.17
CA CYS A 139 -28.59 2.20 -5.95
C CYS A 139 -29.06 0.75 -5.94
N LYS A 140 -29.74 0.32 -7.01
CA LYS A 140 -30.24 -1.07 -7.15
C LYS A 140 -29.11 -2.09 -7.10
N HIS A 141 -27.97 -1.75 -7.69
CA HIS A 141 -26.76 -2.56 -7.59
C HIS A 141 -26.29 -2.68 -6.14
N LEU A 142 -26.15 -1.56 -5.42
CA LEU A 142 -25.76 -1.58 -4.01
C LEU A 142 -26.72 -2.42 -3.17
N GLU A 143 -28.03 -2.27 -3.34
CA GLU A 143 -29.05 -3.10 -2.66
C GLU A 143 -28.81 -4.60 -2.91
N LYS A 144 -28.63 -4.99 -4.18
CA LYS A 144 -28.36 -6.38 -4.57
C LYS A 144 -27.08 -6.93 -3.91
N TRP A 145 -26.08 -6.08 -3.71
CA TRP A 145 -24.81 -6.43 -3.08
C TRP A 145 -24.75 -6.07 -1.59
N LYS A 146 -25.90 -6.02 -0.90
CA LYS A 146 -26.00 -5.76 0.56
C LYS A 146 -25.27 -4.49 0.99
N PHE A 147 -25.35 -3.46 0.16
CA PHE A 147 -24.70 -2.16 0.30
C PHE A 147 -23.17 -2.21 0.36
N GLU A 148 -22.54 -3.25 -0.20
CA GLU A 148 -21.11 -3.22 -0.48
C GLU A 148 -20.81 -2.18 -1.58
N LEU A 149 -20.02 -1.16 -1.24
CA LEU A 149 -19.70 -0.05 -2.13
C LEU A 149 -18.83 -0.53 -3.29
N SER A 150 -19.48 -0.90 -4.39
CA SER A 150 -18.87 -1.55 -5.54
C SER A 150 -19.59 -1.15 -6.82
N THR A 151 -18.92 -1.28 -7.97
CA THR A 151 -19.54 -1.06 -9.28
C THR A 151 -18.91 -2.00 -10.31
N TYR A 152 -19.65 -2.30 -11.38
CA TYR A 152 -19.11 -3.06 -12.51
C TYR A 152 -18.24 -2.19 -13.40
N ARG A 153 -17.07 -2.71 -13.79
CA ARG A 153 -16.20 -2.10 -14.82
C ARG A 153 -16.47 -2.70 -16.19
N SER A 154 -15.84 -2.14 -17.22
CA SER A 154 -15.99 -2.59 -18.62
C SER A 154 -15.60 -4.06 -18.83
N ASP A 155 -14.72 -4.60 -17.98
CA ASP A 155 -14.34 -6.02 -17.94
C ASP A 155 -15.35 -6.92 -17.20
N LYS A 156 -16.50 -6.36 -16.80
CA LYS A 156 -17.59 -7.01 -16.05
C LYS A 156 -17.16 -7.51 -14.67
N ARG A 157 -16.04 -7.04 -14.12
CA ARG A 157 -15.63 -7.35 -12.75
C ARG A 157 -16.17 -6.30 -11.80
N LEU A 158 -16.52 -6.74 -10.60
CA LEU A 158 -16.79 -5.84 -9.48
C LEU A 158 -15.49 -5.17 -9.08
N SER A 159 -15.56 -3.87 -8.86
CA SER A 159 -14.43 -3.05 -8.44
C SER A 159 -14.86 -2.02 -7.42
N VAL A 160 -13.88 -1.48 -6.70
CA VAL A 160 -14.04 -0.37 -5.76
C VAL A 160 -14.61 0.83 -6.50
N VAL A 161 -15.57 1.52 -5.89
CA VAL A 161 -16.01 2.86 -6.35
C VAL A 161 -14.96 3.86 -5.91
N THR A 162 -14.36 4.57 -6.86
CA THR A 162 -13.19 5.41 -6.60
C THR A 162 -13.56 6.69 -5.85
N ILE A 163 -12.58 7.30 -5.19
CA ILE A 163 -12.73 8.62 -4.55
C ILE A 163 -13.19 9.68 -5.55
N ASP A 164 -12.74 9.60 -6.79
CA ASP A 164 -13.14 10.49 -7.87
C ASP A 164 -14.65 10.37 -8.17
N GLU A 165 -15.14 9.13 -8.32
CA GLU A 165 -16.57 8.84 -8.50
C GLU A 165 -17.38 9.32 -7.28
N LEU A 166 -16.88 9.08 -6.07
CA LEU A 166 -17.55 9.49 -4.83
C LEU A 166 -17.55 11.01 -4.64
N ALA A 167 -16.49 11.69 -5.05
CA ALA A 167 -16.41 13.15 -5.05
C ALA A 167 -17.46 13.74 -6.00
N ARG A 168 -17.59 13.22 -7.22
CA ARG A 168 -18.63 13.63 -8.18
C ARG A 168 -20.04 13.43 -7.63
N LEU A 169 -20.27 12.30 -6.96
CA LEU A 169 -21.55 12.01 -6.31
C LEU A 169 -21.85 12.97 -5.16
N LYS A 170 -20.84 13.34 -4.36
CA LYS A 170 -20.96 14.28 -3.23
C LYS A 170 -21.14 15.74 -3.68
N LEU A 171 -20.43 16.16 -4.73
CA LEU A 171 -20.40 17.55 -5.20
C LEU A 171 -21.58 17.96 -6.10
N CYS A 172 -22.45 17.01 -6.47
CA CYS A 172 -23.63 17.31 -7.27
C CYS A 172 -24.50 18.38 -6.58
N LYS A 173 -24.67 19.54 -7.21
CA LYS A 173 -25.33 20.73 -6.64
C LYS A 173 -26.86 20.54 -6.50
N GLN A 174 -27.42 19.54 -7.19
CA GLN A 174 -28.84 19.19 -7.07
C GLN A 174 -29.09 18.32 -5.82
N THR A 175 -29.24 18.98 -4.67
CA THR A 175 -29.29 18.33 -3.34
C THR A 175 -30.70 18.21 -2.74
N GLU A 176 -31.74 18.72 -3.41
CA GLU A 176 -33.10 18.82 -2.86
C GLU A 176 -34.08 17.76 -3.38
N ARG A 177 -33.63 16.80 -4.21
CA ARG A 177 -34.50 15.78 -4.76
C ARG A 177 -34.52 14.54 -3.87
N GLU A 178 -35.66 14.29 -3.25
CA GLU A 178 -35.87 13.10 -2.44
C GLU A 178 -35.67 11.82 -3.26
N VAL A 179 -34.96 10.87 -2.67
CA VAL A 179 -34.74 9.52 -3.22
C VAL A 179 -35.46 8.54 -2.30
N SER A 180 -36.19 7.58 -2.87
CA SER A 180 -36.82 6.52 -2.07
C SER A 180 -36.26 5.14 -2.42
N VAL A 181 -36.02 4.34 -1.38
CA VAL A 181 -35.62 2.92 -1.44
C VAL A 181 -36.41 2.17 -0.39
N ASP A 182 -37.09 1.08 -0.78
CA ASP A 182 -37.89 0.23 0.11
C ASP A 182 -38.89 0.99 1.02
N SER A 183 -39.49 2.07 0.50
CA SER A 183 -40.41 2.99 1.21
C SER A 183 -39.75 3.96 2.20
N GLU A 184 -38.42 3.93 2.38
CA GLU A 184 -37.69 4.97 3.11
C GLU A 184 -37.37 6.16 2.18
N ILE A 185 -37.51 7.38 2.71
CA ILE A 185 -37.27 8.62 1.97
C ILE A 185 -35.96 9.25 2.47
N PHE A 186 -35.05 9.53 1.54
CA PHE A 186 -33.77 10.18 1.76
C PHE A 186 -33.79 11.58 1.15
N LYS A 187 -33.14 12.55 1.81
CA LYS A 187 -33.12 13.94 1.34
C LYS A 187 -32.52 14.08 -0.06
N ASN A 188 -31.49 13.30 -0.33
CA ASN A 188 -30.83 13.19 -1.64
C ASN A 188 -30.01 11.90 -1.71
N PHE A 189 -29.35 11.70 -2.85
CA PHE A 189 -28.50 10.54 -3.10
C PHE A 189 -27.38 10.39 -2.05
N TRP A 190 -26.72 11.47 -1.63
CA TRP A 190 -25.64 11.40 -0.64
C TRP A 190 -26.16 11.05 0.76
N ASP A 191 -27.38 11.50 1.11
CA ASP A 191 -28.06 11.10 2.35
C ASP A 191 -28.33 9.58 2.39
N LEU A 192 -28.73 8.99 1.26
CA LEU A 192 -28.84 7.53 1.11
C LEU A 192 -27.48 6.85 1.33
N MET A 193 -26.42 7.35 0.68
CA MET A 193 -25.07 6.78 0.83
C MET A 193 -24.65 6.77 2.29
N ARG A 194 -24.84 7.88 3.02
CA ARG A 194 -24.46 7.95 4.44
C ARG A 194 -25.29 7.03 5.33
N LYS A 195 -26.62 7.03 5.18
CA LYS A 195 -27.52 6.32 6.11
C LYS A 195 -27.61 4.82 5.85
N LYS A 196 -27.38 4.35 4.62
CA LYS A 196 -27.49 2.93 4.25
C LYS A 196 -26.16 2.30 3.86
N VAL A 197 -25.33 3.00 3.08
CA VAL A 197 -24.10 2.42 2.53
C VAL A 197 -22.96 2.52 3.52
N PHE A 198 -22.67 3.73 4.03
CA PHE A 198 -21.48 3.97 4.85
C PHE A 198 -21.52 3.25 6.19
N VAL A 199 -22.72 3.04 6.74
CA VAL A 199 -22.94 2.23 7.96
C VAL A 199 -22.49 0.77 7.77
N ASN A 200 -22.58 0.24 6.54
CA ASN A 200 -22.27 -1.15 6.22
C ASN A 200 -20.86 -1.37 5.65
N LEU A 201 -20.09 -0.30 5.43
CA LEU A 201 -18.75 -0.38 4.82
C LEU A 201 -17.74 -1.22 5.62
N ARG A 202 -17.94 -1.35 6.94
CA ARG A 202 -17.10 -2.17 7.83
C ARG A 202 -17.69 -3.56 8.13
N ALA A 203 -18.80 -3.93 7.48
CA ALA A 203 -19.44 -5.23 7.72
C ALA A 203 -18.55 -6.40 7.29
N HIS A 204 -17.70 -6.20 6.28
CA HIS A 204 -16.79 -7.20 5.74
C HIS A 204 -15.39 -6.61 5.57
N GLY A 205 -14.38 -7.49 5.43
CA GLY A 205 -12.99 -7.10 5.23
C GLY A 205 -12.27 -6.72 6.53
N ARG A 206 -11.06 -6.16 6.38
CA ARG A 206 -10.20 -5.71 7.47
C ARG A 206 -9.44 -4.45 7.08
N MET A 207 -8.87 -3.78 8.08
CA MET A 207 -8.00 -2.63 7.83
C MET A 207 -6.80 -3.04 6.95
N PRO A 208 -6.60 -2.43 5.76
CA PRO A 208 -5.45 -2.71 4.91
C PRO A 208 -4.19 -2.05 5.50
N ILE A 209 -3.62 -2.64 6.55
CA ILE A 209 -2.49 -2.08 7.31
C ILE A 209 -1.25 -1.75 6.44
N ALA A 210 -1.08 -2.43 5.31
CA ALA A 210 -0.01 -2.15 4.34
C ALA A 210 -0.13 -0.77 3.66
N LEU A 211 -1.32 -0.17 3.64
CA LEU A 211 -1.54 1.17 3.09
C LEU A 211 -1.24 2.28 4.10
N LEU A 212 -1.31 2.01 5.41
CA LEU A 212 -1.16 3.04 6.44
C LEU A 212 0.22 3.73 6.44
N PRO A 213 1.35 3.02 6.21
CA PRO A 213 2.64 3.69 6.03
C PRO A 213 2.67 4.66 4.84
N HIS A 214 1.96 4.36 3.75
CA HIS A 214 1.85 5.26 2.60
C HIS A 214 0.94 6.46 2.87
N LEU A 215 -0.11 6.26 3.67
CA LEU A 215 -0.96 7.35 4.12
C LEU A 215 -0.20 8.29 5.07
N MET A 216 0.67 7.74 5.92
CA MET A 216 1.58 8.54 6.75
C MET A 216 2.62 9.29 5.91
N GLU A 217 3.18 8.65 4.87
CA GLU A 217 4.08 9.34 3.94
C GLU A 217 3.38 10.54 3.29
N LEU A 218 2.10 10.43 2.94
CA LEU A 218 1.35 11.55 2.36
C LEU A 218 1.29 12.76 3.31
N VAL A 219 1.12 12.52 4.61
CA VAL A 219 1.18 13.55 5.65
C VAL A 219 2.58 14.18 5.71
N GLU A 220 3.64 13.38 5.68
CA GLU A 220 5.02 13.88 5.71
C GLU A 220 5.36 14.70 4.45
N ARG A 221 4.91 14.23 3.28
CA ARG A 221 5.05 14.92 2.00
C ARG A 221 4.36 16.28 2.04
N TYR A 222 3.16 16.38 2.60
CA TYR A 222 2.45 17.64 2.73
C TYR A 222 3.31 18.73 3.40
N TYR A 223 3.83 18.45 4.60
CA TYR A 223 4.67 19.39 5.33
C TYR A 223 6.01 19.65 4.62
N PHE A 224 6.58 18.63 3.98
CA PHE A 224 7.77 18.82 3.15
C PHE A 224 7.53 19.82 2.02
N PHE A 225 6.44 19.68 1.26
CA PHE A 225 6.09 20.59 0.17
C PHE A 225 5.79 22.00 0.67
N GLN A 226 5.08 22.14 1.80
CA GLN A 226 4.85 23.46 2.42
C GLN A 226 6.16 24.15 2.83
N ALA A 227 7.04 23.44 3.52
CA ALA A 227 8.32 23.98 4.01
C ALA A 227 9.25 24.42 2.87
N HIS A 228 9.22 23.71 1.74
CA HIS A 228 10.07 23.98 0.57
C HIS A 228 9.38 24.83 -0.51
N LYS A 229 8.18 25.37 -0.24
CA LYS A 229 7.38 26.15 -1.20
C LYS A 229 7.16 25.41 -2.54
N GLY A 230 6.96 24.09 -2.48
CA GLY A 230 6.73 23.29 -3.67
C GLY A 230 5.33 23.54 -4.27
N GLU A 231 5.16 23.17 -5.54
CA GLU A 231 3.88 23.37 -6.22
C GLU A 231 2.80 22.39 -5.72
N PHE A 232 1.58 22.89 -5.52
CA PHE A 232 0.45 22.06 -5.09
C PHE A 232 0.08 20.99 -6.11
N THR A 233 0.30 21.27 -7.40
CA THR A 233 0.10 20.33 -8.52
C THR A 233 0.93 19.05 -8.36
N GLU A 234 2.17 19.17 -7.89
CA GLU A 234 3.04 18.01 -7.61
C GLU A 234 2.55 17.23 -6.39
N PHE A 235 2.15 17.91 -5.31
CA PHE A 235 1.53 17.21 -4.17
C PHE A 235 0.21 16.51 -4.57
N LYS A 236 -0.56 17.10 -5.49
CA LYS A 236 -1.78 16.48 -6.02
C LYS A 236 -1.48 15.18 -6.76
N LYS A 237 -0.33 15.06 -7.43
CA LYS A 237 0.11 13.79 -8.04
C LYS A 237 0.40 12.74 -6.97
N GLU A 238 0.99 13.10 -5.83
CA GLU A 238 1.19 12.19 -4.70
C GLU A 238 -0.14 11.66 -4.14
N ILE A 239 -1.16 12.53 -4.00
CA ILE A 239 -2.52 12.11 -3.61
C ILE A 239 -3.10 11.11 -4.64
N LYS A 240 -2.99 11.40 -5.94
CA LYS A 240 -3.46 10.50 -7.01
C LYS A 240 -2.73 9.16 -6.99
N ASN A 241 -1.41 9.17 -6.77
CA ASN A 241 -0.59 7.96 -6.65
C ASN A 241 -1.01 7.11 -5.45
N PHE A 242 -1.31 7.74 -4.31
CA PHE A 242 -1.84 7.04 -3.14
C PHE A 242 -3.19 6.36 -3.46
N PHE A 243 -4.12 7.07 -4.10
CA PHE A 243 -5.41 6.47 -4.47
C PHE A 243 -5.26 5.33 -5.49
N HIS A 244 -4.34 5.44 -6.45
CA HIS A 244 -4.06 4.33 -7.35
C HIS A 244 -3.62 3.07 -6.58
N ARG A 245 -2.71 3.22 -5.61
CA ARG A 245 -2.28 2.12 -4.73
C ARG A 245 -3.44 1.56 -3.89
N LEU A 246 -4.33 2.44 -3.40
CA LEU A 246 -5.52 2.03 -2.65
C LEU A 246 -6.39 1.08 -3.47
N TYR A 247 -6.61 1.35 -4.76
CA TYR A 247 -7.46 0.54 -5.63
C TYR A 247 -6.85 -0.81 -6.02
N GLU A 248 -5.56 -1.04 -5.73
CA GLU A 248 -4.90 -2.36 -5.89
C GLU A 248 -5.19 -3.33 -4.73
N HIS A 249 -5.93 -2.90 -3.71
CA HIS A 249 -6.35 -3.74 -2.59
C HIS A 249 -7.69 -4.42 -2.85
N GLU A 250 -8.00 -5.44 -2.04
CA GLU A 250 -9.28 -6.13 -2.12
C GLU A 250 -10.43 -5.17 -1.82
N LEU A 251 -11.51 -5.29 -2.59
CA LEU A 251 -12.70 -4.43 -2.51
C LEU A 251 -13.21 -4.25 -1.07
N VAL A 252 -13.31 -5.36 -0.34
CA VAL A 252 -13.79 -5.37 1.05
C VAL A 252 -12.86 -4.64 2.02
N ASP A 253 -11.55 -4.70 1.80
CA ASP A 253 -10.55 -4.01 2.65
C ASP A 253 -10.54 -2.51 2.35
N VAL A 254 -10.76 -2.11 1.09
CA VAL A 254 -10.90 -0.69 0.73
C VAL A 254 -12.18 -0.11 1.31
N ASN A 255 -13.30 -0.84 1.23
CA ASN A 255 -14.54 -0.44 1.86
C ASN A 255 -14.39 -0.33 3.39
N PHE A 256 -13.67 -1.24 4.03
CA PHE A 256 -13.35 -1.13 5.45
C PHE A 256 -12.60 0.17 5.78
N LEU A 257 -11.59 0.54 4.97
CA LEU A 257 -10.86 1.79 5.14
C LEU A 257 -11.78 3.01 4.97
N TYR A 258 -12.62 3.03 3.93
CA TYR A 258 -13.60 4.09 3.70
C TYR A 258 -14.58 4.25 4.86
N GLY A 259 -15.08 3.14 5.39
CA GLY A 259 -16.01 3.12 6.51
C GLY A 259 -15.38 3.35 7.88
N SER A 260 -14.06 3.53 7.97
CA SER A 260 -13.37 3.78 9.23
C SER A 260 -13.76 5.15 9.79
N LYS A 261 -14.22 5.16 11.04
CA LYS A 261 -14.74 6.38 11.67
C LYS A 261 -13.64 7.35 12.03
N ILE A 262 -13.92 8.64 11.85
CA ILE A 262 -13.04 9.76 12.18
C ILE A 262 -13.89 10.92 12.71
N LYS A 263 -13.38 11.64 13.72
CA LYS A 263 -14.00 12.88 14.19
C LYS A 263 -13.58 14.01 13.24
N TYR A 264 -14.37 14.25 12.20
CA TYR A 264 -14.06 15.23 11.15
C TYR A 264 -15.31 16.06 10.83
N LYS A 265 -15.31 17.36 11.16
CA LYS A 265 -16.46 18.27 11.00
C LYS A 265 -17.76 17.70 11.66
N GLU A 266 -18.87 18.44 11.62
CA GLU A 266 -20.08 18.03 12.37
C GLU A 266 -20.86 16.86 11.73
N ASN A 267 -20.70 16.62 10.42
CA ASN A 267 -21.52 15.67 9.66
C ASN A 267 -20.70 14.70 8.77
N GLU A 268 -19.38 14.62 8.99
CA GLU A 268 -18.43 13.86 8.16
C GLU A 268 -17.68 12.82 9.01
N GLU A 269 -18.34 11.70 9.30
CA GLU A 269 -17.85 10.75 10.30
C GLU A 269 -16.89 9.69 9.75
N TYR A 270 -16.58 9.70 8.45
CA TYR A 270 -15.88 8.60 7.78
C TYR A 270 -14.58 9.07 7.12
N LEU A 271 -13.56 8.22 7.11
CA LEU A 271 -12.27 8.51 6.47
C LEU A 271 -12.44 8.79 4.97
N LEU A 272 -13.47 8.21 4.35
CA LEU A 272 -13.89 8.55 2.99
C LEU A 272 -14.13 10.05 2.78
N ASP A 273 -14.76 10.75 3.74
CA ASP A 273 -15.03 12.18 3.60
C ASP A 273 -13.74 13.00 3.53
N LEU A 274 -12.75 12.62 4.35
CA LEU A 274 -11.41 13.21 4.32
C LEU A 274 -10.71 12.92 2.99
N PHE A 275 -10.82 11.70 2.45
CA PHE A 275 -10.25 11.37 1.15
C PHE A 275 -10.88 12.15 0.00
N ILE A 276 -12.19 12.41 0.06
CA ILE A 276 -12.86 13.29 -0.89
C ILE A 276 -12.29 14.71 -0.78
N ALA A 277 -12.11 15.24 0.44
CA ALA A 277 -11.50 16.56 0.64
C ALA A 277 -10.06 16.64 0.07
N LEU A 278 -9.23 15.61 0.28
CA LEU A 278 -7.90 15.50 -0.34
C LEU A 278 -7.99 15.53 -1.87
N HIS A 279 -8.97 14.81 -2.44
CA HIS A 279 -9.19 14.77 -3.88
C HIS A 279 -9.71 16.09 -4.46
N THR A 280 -10.51 16.86 -3.73
CA THR A 280 -11.15 18.09 -4.26
C THR A 280 -10.36 19.38 -3.96
N ALA A 281 -9.40 19.35 -3.03
CA ALA A 281 -8.62 20.53 -2.68
C ALA A 281 -7.88 21.14 -3.89
N LYS A 282 -7.87 22.48 -3.95
CA LYS A 282 -7.26 23.27 -5.04
C LYS A 282 -5.93 23.91 -4.60
N ASN A 283 -5.67 23.99 -3.30
CA ASN A 283 -4.44 24.57 -2.75
C ASN A 283 -4.08 23.94 -1.38
N PHE A 284 -2.94 24.34 -0.80
CA PHE A 284 -2.49 23.84 0.51
C PHE A 284 -3.38 24.32 1.67
N SER A 285 -3.86 25.57 1.66
CA SER A 285 -4.72 26.08 2.75
C SER A 285 -6.04 25.31 2.88
N ASP A 286 -6.53 24.70 1.81
CA ASP A 286 -7.70 23.83 1.82
C ASP A 286 -7.48 22.52 2.61
N LEU A 287 -6.24 22.18 2.97
CA LEU A 287 -5.83 20.87 3.49
C LEU A 287 -5.19 20.89 4.88
N ASP A 288 -4.89 22.06 5.45
CA ASP A 288 -4.19 22.15 6.74
C ASP A 288 -4.94 21.40 7.85
N TYR A 289 -6.26 21.58 7.90
CA TYR A 289 -7.12 20.90 8.87
C TYR A 289 -7.25 19.40 8.58
N GLU A 290 -7.42 19.04 7.31
CA GLU A 290 -7.57 17.68 6.81
C GLU A 290 -6.33 16.83 7.12
N ILE A 291 -5.13 17.33 6.80
CA ILE A 291 -3.87 16.63 7.04
C ILE A 291 -3.59 16.48 8.54
N LYS A 292 -3.86 17.53 9.34
CA LYS A 292 -3.76 17.45 10.79
C LYS A 292 -4.71 16.39 11.34
N THR A 293 -5.97 16.39 10.91
CA THR A 293 -6.98 15.40 11.34
C THR A 293 -6.57 13.98 10.97
N LEU A 294 -6.05 13.78 9.76
CA LEU A 294 -5.52 12.50 9.30
C LEU A 294 -4.35 12.02 10.16
N SER A 295 -3.42 12.92 10.51
CA SER A 295 -2.28 12.59 11.37
C SER A 295 -2.72 12.14 12.77
N LYS A 296 -3.71 12.82 13.36
CA LYS A 296 -4.31 12.45 14.64
C LYS A 296 -4.96 11.06 14.57
N TRP A 297 -5.71 10.80 13.51
CA TRP A 297 -6.35 9.50 13.30
C TRP A 297 -5.33 8.36 13.15
N LEU A 298 -4.26 8.57 12.38
CA LEU A 298 -3.19 7.58 12.21
C LEU A 298 -2.48 7.28 13.54
N PHE A 299 -2.17 8.32 14.31
CA PHE A 299 -1.53 8.17 15.63
C PHE A 299 -2.42 7.43 16.63
N ASN A 300 -3.72 7.76 16.67
CA ASN A 300 -4.69 7.07 17.52
C ASN A 300 -4.92 5.61 17.10
N TYR A 301 -4.76 5.30 15.81
CA TYR A 301 -4.80 3.91 15.34
C TYR A 301 -3.57 3.13 15.82
N SER A 302 -2.38 3.74 15.76
CA SER A 302 -1.14 3.16 16.29
C SER A 302 -0.09 4.26 16.51
N PRO A 303 0.47 4.40 17.73
CA PRO A 303 1.50 5.41 18.01
C PRO A 303 2.77 5.30 17.14
N ASP A 304 3.04 4.10 16.60
CA ASP A 304 4.12 3.88 15.63
C ASP A 304 3.91 4.58 14.27
N LEU A 305 2.69 5.01 13.97
CA LEU A 305 2.35 5.90 12.87
C LEU A 305 2.46 7.35 13.35
N LYS A 306 3.70 7.76 13.64
CA LYS A 306 4.06 9.16 13.94
C LYS A 306 4.85 9.74 12.77
N ALA A 307 4.45 10.92 12.31
CA ALA A 307 5.21 11.69 11.32
C ALA A 307 6.47 12.30 11.96
N THR A 308 7.54 12.48 11.18
CA THR A 308 8.77 13.14 11.65
C THR A 308 8.73 14.67 11.54
N SER A 309 7.64 15.26 11.05
CA SER A 309 7.49 16.71 10.88
C SER A 309 7.39 17.43 12.23
N LYS A 310 8.11 18.55 12.37
CA LYS A 310 8.17 19.32 13.63
C LYS A 310 6.83 19.99 13.96
N GLU A 311 6.06 20.30 12.93
CA GLU A 311 4.75 20.94 12.98
C GLU A 311 3.70 20.08 13.69
N LEU A 312 3.86 18.75 13.64
CA LEU A 312 2.96 17.80 14.28
C LEU A 312 3.41 17.36 15.67
N GLU A 313 4.63 17.71 16.10
CA GLU A 313 5.12 17.36 17.43
C GLU A 313 4.18 17.83 18.58
N PRO A 314 3.68 19.08 18.62
CA PRO A 314 2.75 19.48 19.68
C PRO A 314 1.43 18.71 19.62
N VAL A 315 1.01 18.29 18.42
CA VAL A 315 -0.22 17.50 18.22
C VAL A 315 -0.06 16.10 18.82
N TYR A 316 1.10 15.49 18.63
CA TYR A 316 1.38 14.17 19.18
C TYR A 316 1.62 14.21 20.68
N GLN A 317 2.19 15.30 21.22
CA GLN A 317 2.35 15.48 22.67
C GLN A 317 0.98 15.55 23.36
N GLU A 318 0.07 16.40 22.86
CA GLU A 318 -1.31 16.50 23.35
C GLU A 318 -2.02 15.12 23.36
N LEU A 319 -1.89 14.35 22.27
CA LEU A 319 -2.48 13.01 22.18
C LEU A 319 -1.80 11.97 23.08
N SER A 320 -0.49 12.08 23.30
CA SER A 320 0.24 11.12 24.14
C SER A 320 -0.13 11.29 25.60
N GLU A 321 -0.32 12.51 26.07
CA GLU A 321 -0.81 12.81 27.42
C GLU A 321 -2.22 12.23 27.66
N GLU A 322 -3.10 12.24 26.64
CA GLU A 322 -4.41 11.59 26.69
C GLU A 322 -4.35 10.05 26.69
N ILE A 323 -3.33 9.46 26.05
CA ILE A 323 -3.15 8.00 25.95
C ILE A 323 -2.47 7.44 27.22
N GLU A 324 -1.55 8.18 27.83
CA GLU A 324 -0.82 7.79 29.04
C GLU A 324 -1.75 7.63 30.27
N GLU A 325 -2.91 8.28 30.31
CA GLU A 325 -3.95 8.04 31.34
C GLU A 325 -4.61 6.64 31.26
N TYR A 326 -4.45 5.90 30.16
CA TYR A 326 -5.11 4.60 29.95
C TYR A 326 -4.19 3.38 29.74
N GLN A 327 -2.86 3.56 29.65
CA GLN A 327 -1.92 2.45 29.44
C GLN A 327 -0.65 2.53 30.30
N VAL A 328 -0.80 2.37 31.61
CA VAL A 328 0.35 2.00 32.46
C VAL A 328 0.60 0.49 32.31
N LEU A 329 1.36 0.07 31.29
CA LEU A 329 2.01 -1.25 31.24
C LEU A 329 3.03 -1.44 30.10
N PHE A 330 3.89 -0.45 29.85
CA PHE A 330 5.05 -0.63 28.96
C PHE A 330 6.30 0.01 29.56
N ASP A 331 6.84 -0.59 30.64
CA ASP A 331 8.13 -0.12 31.18
C ASP A 331 8.96 -1.18 31.93
N LYS A 332 8.65 -2.48 31.76
CA LYS A 332 9.43 -3.59 32.35
C LYS A 332 9.89 -4.68 31.36
N LYS A 333 9.63 -4.55 30.04
CA LYS A 333 9.87 -5.61 29.03
C LYS A 333 11.07 -5.40 28.09
N ASP A 334 11.81 -4.30 28.23
CA ASP A 334 12.82 -3.93 27.23
C ASP A 334 14.22 -4.53 27.47
N ALA A 335 14.51 -5.08 28.66
CA ALA A 335 15.84 -5.63 28.97
C ALA A 335 16.21 -6.81 28.07
N LEU A 336 15.32 -7.79 27.92
CA LEU A 336 15.52 -8.92 27.01
C LEU A 336 15.65 -8.46 25.55
N ILE A 337 14.75 -7.58 25.09
CA ILE A 337 14.77 -7.05 23.72
C ILE A 337 16.08 -6.30 23.45
N ASN A 338 16.54 -5.48 24.39
CA ASN A 338 17.78 -4.74 24.26
C ASN A 338 19.01 -5.66 24.34
N CYS A 339 18.97 -6.73 25.13
CA CYS A 339 19.97 -7.80 25.10
C CYS A 339 20.02 -8.48 23.73
N CYS A 340 18.86 -8.79 23.15
CA CYS A 340 18.80 -9.40 21.83
C CYS A 340 19.34 -8.44 20.74
N LYS A 341 18.96 -7.16 20.77
CA LYS A 341 19.54 -6.13 19.89
C LYS A 341 21.05 -6.02 20.08
N LEU A 342 21.54 -6.10 21.32
CA LEU A 342 22.98 -6.07 21.63
C LEU A 342 23.70 -7.20 20.90
N ILE A 343 23.24 -8.45 21.05
CA ILE A 343 23.83 -9.61 20.38
C ILE A 343 23.75 -9.45 18.85
N VAL A 344 22.60 -9.09 18.29
CA VAL A 344 22.46 -8.87 16.84
C VAL A 344 23.45 -7.79 16.36
N SER A 345 23.58 -6.68 17.09
CA SER A 345 24.50 -5.61 16.73
C SER A 345 25.96 -6.05 16.70
N LEU A 346 26.34 -7.03 17.53
CA LEU A 346 27.69 -7.60 17.56
C LEU A 346 27.98 -8.47 16.34
N PHE A 347 26.95 -9.01 15.68
CA PHE A 347 27.11 -9.82 14.46
C PHE A 347 26.87 -9.03 13.16
N THR A 348 26.29 -7.83 13.24
CA THR A 348 25.97 -7.02 12.05
C THR A 348 26.84 -5.77 11.91
N THR A 349 27.49 -5.31 12.99
CA THR A 349 28.36 -4.13 12.96
C THR A 349 29.77 -4.52 12.49
N GLN A 350 30.27 -3.85 11.46
CA GLN A 350 31.67 -3.99 11.05
C GLN A 350 32.55 -3.15 11.98
N PHE A 351 33.36 -3.80 12.82
CA PHE A 351 34.27 -3.11 13.72
C PHE A 351 35.65 -2.95 13.06
N GLU A 352 36.10 -1.70 12.91
CA GLU A 352 37.49 -1.42 12.57
C GLU A 352 38.38 -1.62 13.82
N LEU A 353 39.26 -2.62 13.74
CA LEU A 353 40.17 -3.01 14.83
C LEU A 353 41.58 -2.50 14.52
N SER A 354 42.20 -1.82 15.49
CA SER A 354 43.59 -1.36 15.38
C SER A 354 44.56 -2.54 15.27
N ILE A 355 45.70 -2.34 14.60
CA ILE A 355 46.74 -3.39 14.42
C ILE A 355 47.24 -3.94 15.77
N LEU A 356 47.16 -3.12 16.82
CA LEU A 356 47.59 -3.45 18.18
C LEU A 356 46.54 -4.23 18.98
N CYS A 357 45.33 -4.43 18.45
CA CYS A 357 44.26 -5.18 19.11
C CYS A 357 44.09 -6.55 18.44
N PRO A 358 44.20 -7.67 19.17
CA PRO A 358 44.04 -8.99 18.57
C PRO A 358 42.62 -9.13 18.03
N ARG A 359 42.51 -9.51 16.74
CA ARG A 359 41.22 -9.84 16.14
C ARG A 359 40.69 -11.12 16.78
N GLN A 360 39.54 -11.02 17.43
CA GLN A 360 38.83 -12.18 17.98
C GLN A 360 37.57 -12.39 17.15
N THR A 361 37.41 -13.60 16.62
CA THR A 361 36.22 -13.99 15.88
C THR A 361 35.29 -14.77 16.80
N SER A 362 34.01 -14.43 16.75
CA SER A 362 32.97 -15.19 17.42
C SER A 362 31.95 -15.61 16.37
N SER A 363 31.35 -16.79 16.58
CA SER A 363 30.34 -17.33 15.67
C SER A 363 29.00 -17.54 16.37
N LEU A 364 27.94 -17.37 15.62
CA LEU A 364 26.56 -17.64 15.98
C LEU A 364 25.97 -18.49 14.85
N TRP A 365 25.90 -19.79 15.08
CA TRP A 365 25.49 -20.78 14.08
C TRP A 365 26.31 -20.67 12.78
N ASP A 366 25.74 -20.17 11.68
CA ASP A 366 26.39 -20.01 10.38
C ASP A 366 26.97 -18.61 10.13
N ARG A 367 26.84 -17.70 11.11
CA ARG A 367 27.32 -16.31 11.08
C ARG A 367 28.57 -16.15 11.94
N GLU A 368 29.47 -15.28 11.52
CA GLU A 368 30.64 -14.89 12.30
C GLU A 368 30.91 -13.41 12.15
N ASN A 369 31.52 -12.82 13.17
CA ASN A 369 32.04 -11.47 13.09
C ASN A 369 33.34 -11.31 13.88
N ALA A 370 34.20 -10.42 13.40
CA ALA A 370 35.41 -10.01 14.11
C ALA A 370 35.05 -8.86 15.05
N VAL A 371 35.29 -9.08 16.35
CA VAL A 371 34.93 -8.13 17.42
C VAL A 371 36.15 -7.73 18.24
N PHE A 372 36.05 -6.60 18.92
CA PHE A 372 37.07 -6.15 19.88
C PHE A 372 36.98 -6.93 21.20
N PRO A 373 38.05 -6.99 22.02
CA PRO A 373 38.11 -7.88 23.18
C PRO A 373 36.96 -7.75 24.19
N GLN A 374 36.49 -6.53 24.46
CA GLN A 374 35.36 -6.31 25.37
C GLN A 374 34.05 -6.86 24.79
N ALA A 375 33.82 -6.71 23.49
CA ALA A 375 32.68 -7.30 22.80
C ALA A 375 32.77 -8.84 22.76
N TYR A 376 33.97 -9.40 22.62
CA TYR A 376 34.18 -10.84 22.73
C TYR A 376 33.84 -11.37 24.12
N ALA A 377 34.23 -10.65 25.19
CA ALA A 377 33.87 -11.00 26.56
C ALA A 377 32.34 -11.00 26.78
N ILE A 378 31.63 -10.02 26.20
CA ILE A 378 30.15 -9.97 26.21
C ILE A 378 29.57 -11.23 25.54
N LEU A 379 30.05 -11.59 24.35
CA LEU A 379 29.58 -12.78 23.65
C LEU A 379 29.91 -14.08 24.41
N GLY A 380 31.06 -14.16 25.08
CA GLY A 380 31.43 -15.29 25.92
C GLY A 380 30.46 -15.56 27.07
N VAL A 381 29.80 -14.51 27.58
CA VAL A 381 28.75 -14.64 28.61
C VAL A 381 27.40 -14.99 27.99
N LEU A 382 27.03 -14.35 26.88
CA LEU A 382 25.66 -14.44 26.34
C LEU A 382 25.42 -15.69 25.46
N LEU A 383 26.37 -16.08 24.60
CA LEU A 383 26.19 -17.16 23.64
C LEU A 383 25.87 -18.53 24.28
N PRO A 384 26.44 -18.92 25.44
CA PRO A 384 26.04 -20.15 26.12
C PRO A 384 24.55 -20.19 26.49
N PHE A 385 23.96 -19.06 26.88
CA PHE A 385 22.53 -18.98 27.19
C PHE A 385 21.66 -19.04 25.94
N VAL A 386 22.14 -18.53 24.80
CA VAL A 386 21.50 -18.68 23.50
C VAL A 386 21.46 -20.17 23.10
N ALA A 387 22.61 -20.85 23.16
CA ALA A 387 22.71 -22.27 22.83
C ALA A 387 21.84 -23.16 23.74
N ALA A 388 21.70 -22.80 25.01
CA ALA A 388 20.85 -23.51 25.98
C ALA A 388 19.36 -23.11 25.94
N ASN A 389 18.95 -22.19 25.05
CA ASN A 389 17.58 -21.68 24.91
C ASN A 389 17.01 -21.09 26.22
N LYS A 390 17.77 -20.22 26.92
CA LYS A 390 17.40 -19.65 28.23
C LYS A 390 17.19 -18.12 28.18
N PRO A 391 16.04 -17.61 27.70
CA PRO A 391 15.79 -16.17 27.55
C PRO A 391 15.82 -15.39 28.88
N LYS A 392 15.30 -15.96 29.98
CA LYS A 392 15.34 -15.30 31.31
C LYS A 392 16.77 -15.11 31.84
N ALA A 393 17.68 -16.02 31.48
CA ALA A 393 19.08 -15.90 31.89
C ALA A 393 19.81 -14.82 31.08
N LEU A 394 19.45 -14.64 29.79
CA LEU A 394 19.95 -13.53 28.98
C LEU A 394 19.54 -12.17 29.55
N GLU A 395 18.28 -12.05 29.97
CA GLU A 395 17.77 -10.83 30.58
C GLU A 395 18.56 -10.45 31.84
N ALA A 396 18.79 -11.39 32.75
CA ALA A 396 19.60 -11.18 33.95
C ALA A 396 21.06 -10.83 33.60
N ALA A 397 21.67 -11.57 32.67
CA ALA A 397 23.06 -11.33 32.25
C ALA A 397 23.24 -9.95 31.59
N TYR A 398 22.23 -9.45 30.89
CA TYR A 398 22.28 -8.14 30.26
C TYR A 398 22.45 -7.00 31.27
N GLU A 399 21.70 -7.04 32.38
CA GLU A 399 21.83 -6.04 33.44
C GLU A 399 23.24 -6.03 34.06
N GLU A 400 23.82 -7.21 34.26
CA GLU A 400 25.20 -7.37 34.74
C GLU A 400 26.19 -6.80 33.72
N ILE A 401 26.05 -7.13 32.44
CA ILE A 401 26.94 -6.65 31.36
C ILE A 401 26.89 -5.12 31.23
N ILE A 402 25.71 -4.50 31.33
CA ILE A 402 25.56 -3.04 31.26
C ILE A 402 26.29 -2.35 32.42
N ARG A 403 26.15 -2.89 33.63
CA ARG A 403 26.75 -2.35 34.85
C ARG A 403 28.26 -2.60 34.92
N ASP A 404 28.69 -3.81 34.59
CA ASP A 404 30.02 -4.32 34.93
C ASP A 404 31.00 -4.25 33.75
N ILE A 405 30.50 -4.23 32.50
CA ILE A 405 31.34 -4.14 31.29
C ILE A 405 31.17 -2.79 30.59
N ILE A 406 29.94 -2.36 30.27
CA ILE A 406 29.70 -1.22 29.38
C ILE A 406 29.90 0.12 30.09
N SER A 407 29.32 0.29 31.29
CA SER A 407 29.41 1.55 32.06
C SER A 407 30.84 1.92 32.50
N PRO A 408 31.69 0.99 32.97
CA PRO A 408 33.07 1.29 33.35
C PRO A 408 33.95 1.59 32.13
N THR A 409 33.73 0.90 31.01
CA THR A 409 34.51 1.05 29.77
C THR A 409 34.48 2.50 29.23
N LYS A 410 33.39 3.25 29.41
CA LYS A 410 33.32 4.67 29.01
C LYS A 410 34.06 5.62 29.94
N LYS A 411 34.10 5.33 31.25
CA LYS A 411 34.77 6.17 32.25
C LYS A 411 36.30 6.06 32.18
N ASP A 412 36.80 5.04 31.50
CA ASP A 412 38.22 4.80 31.29
C ASP A 412 38.80 5.74 30.21
N THR A 413 39.20 6.95 30.64
CA THR A 413 39.88 7.96 29.80
C THR A 413 41.41 7.81 29.79
N GLY A 414 41.93 6.63 30.14
CA GLY A 414 43.37 6.37 30.13
C GLY A 414 44.00 6.61 28.76
N TRP A 415 45.26 7.07 28.72
CA TRP A 415 46.00 7.32 27.48
C TRP A 415 45.93 6.10 26.52
N PHE A 416 46.08 4.88 27.03
CA PHE A 416 46.03 3.65 26.23
C PHE A 416 44.63 3.32 25.67
N SER A 417 43.53 3.70 26.32
CA SER A 417 42.18 3.46 25.80
C SER A 417 41.83 4.42 24.65
N CYS A 418 42.39 5.63 24.67
CA CYS A 418 42.21 6.65 23.63
C CYS A 418 42.94 6.30 22.31
N PHE A 419 44.10 5.63 22.39
CA PHE A 419 44.88 5.22 21.21
C PHE A 419 44.45 3.86 20.60
N THR A 420 43.67 3.04 21.32
CA THR A 420 43.32 1.67 20.89
C THR A 420 41.88 1.52 20.40
N ARG A 421 40.98 2.45 20.73
CA ARG A 421 39.56 2.38 20.38
C ARG A 421 39.22 3.23 19.15
N HIS A 422 38.71 2.55 18.12
CA HIS A 422 38.24 3.22 16.91
C HIS A 422 36.93 3.98 17.15
N THR A 423 36.68 5.03 16.37
CA THR A 423 35.48 5.90 16.50
C THR A 423 34.18 5.11 16.40
N GLN A 424 34.14 4.04 15.60
CA GLN A 424 32.98 3.16 15.45
C GLN A 424 32.69 2.37 16.74
N SER A 425 33.70 1.84 17.42
CA SER A 425 33.52 1.10 18.69
C SER A 425 33.06 2.02 19.81
N ILE A 426 33.53 3.28 19.84
CA ILE A 426 33.07 4.29 20.78
C ILE A 426 31.59 4.63 20.52
N ARG A 427 31.24 4.90 19.26
CA ARG A 427 29.85 5.17 18.86
C ARG A 427 28.93 4.00 19.21
N TRP A 428 29.37 2.76 18.97
CA TRP A 428 28.61 1.57 19.32
C TRP A 428 28.34 1.49 20.83
N LEU A 429 29.37 1.65 21.68
CA LEU A 429 29.22 1.64 23.13
C LEU A 429 28.25 2.73 23.63
N GLU A 430 28.28 3.92 23.04
CA GLU A 430 27.35 5.00 23.38
C GLU A 430 25.90 4.65 23.03
N LEU A 431 25.68 4.04 21.87
CA LEU A 431 24.34 3.64 21.42
C LEU A 431 23.79 2.48 22.24
N VAL A 432 24.62 1.51 22.64
CA VAL A 432 24.21 0.45 23.57
C VAL A 432 23.76 1.05 24.89
N GLN A 433 24.56 1.94 25.49
CA GLN A 433 24.22 2.57 26.78
C GLN A 433 22.92 3.38 26.72
N LYS A 434 22.69 4.09 25.61
CA LYS A 434 21.47 4.88 25.40
C LYS A 434 20.26 4.03 24.95
N CYS A 435 20.43 2.72 24.77
CA CYS A 435 19.43 1.83 24.17
C CYS A 435 18.97 2.28 22.76
N LYS A 436 19.86 2.91 21.98
CA LYS A 436 19.61 3.46 20.63
C LYS A 436 20.29 2.68 19.51
N LEU A 437 20.35 1.36 19.64
CA LEU A 437 20.94 0.48 18.62
C LEU A 437 20.19 0.51 17.26
N ASN A 438 18.96 1.00 17.24
CA ASN A 438 18.22 1.29 16.01
C ASN A 438 18.92 2.34 15.13
N GLU A 439 19.73 3.24 15.70
CA GLU A 439 20.55 4.19 14.92
C GLU A 439 21.67 3.49 14.11
N LEU A 440 22.01 2.24 14.45
CA LEU A 440 22.88 1.36 13.66
C LEU A 440 22.09 0.48 12.68
N GLY A 441 20.78 0.69 12.55
CA GLY A 441 19.91 -0.16 11.74
C GLY A 441 19.58 -1.51 12.41
N VAL A 442 19.88 -1.68 13.70
CA VAL A 442 19.64 -2.93 14.42
C VAL A 442 18.28 -2.92 15.09
N TYR A 443 17.47 -3.92 14.76
CA TYR A 443 16.13 -4.12 15.31
C TYR A 443 15.97 -5.55 15.82
N TRP A 444 14.97 -5.75 16.66
CA TRP A 444 14.56 -7.08 17.12
C TRP A 444 13.08 -7.25 16.88
N PHE A 445 12.72 -8.28 16.11
CA PHE A 445 11.35 -8.68 15.86
C PHE A 445 11.22 -10.19 15.88
N GLU A 446 10.06 -10.67 16.34
CA GLU A 446 9.69 -12.08 16.21
C GLU A 446 9.60 -12.46 14.72
N PRO A 447 10.25 -13.56 14.27
CA PRO A 447 10.30 -13.94 12.86
C PRO A 447 8.93 -14.11 12.20
N GLU A 448 7.92 -14.59 12.92
CA GLU A 448 6.56 -14.75 12.41
C GLU A 448 5.95 -13.40 12.04
N ARG A 449 6.21 -12.37 12.86
CA ARG A 449 5.78 -10.99 12.61
C ARG A 449 6.48 -10.40 11.39
N LEU A 450 7.79 -10.61 11.27
CA LEU A 450 8.57 -10.22 10.09
C LEU A 450 8.01 -10.87 8.83
N PHE A 451 7.81 -12.19 8.87
CA PHE A 451 7.31 -12.97 7.74
C PHE A 451 5.94 -12.46 7.29
N ASN A 452 5.00 -12.25 8.23
CA ASN A 452 3.68 -11.73 7.93
C ASN A 452 3.73 -10.31 7.30
N ALA A 453 4.57 -9.43 7.82
CA ALA A 453 4.74 -8.07 7.30
C ALA A 453 5.30 -8.07 5.87
N LEU A 454 6.32 -8.90 5.61
CA LEU A 454 6.96 -9.02 4.30
C LEU A 454 6.01 -9.58 3.23
N LEU A 455 5.10 -10.48 3.60
CA LEU A 455 4.08 -10.99 2.66
C LEU A 455 3.12 -9.91 2.16
N ILE A 456 2.79 -8.95 3.01
CA ILE A 456 1.86 -7.86 2.69
C ILE A 456 2.59 -6.57 2.28
N PHE A 457 3.92 -6.57 2.29
CA PHE A 457 4.74 -5.45 1.83
C PHE A 457 4.74 -5.39 0.31
N LYS A 458 3.86 -4.54 -0.24
CA LYS A 458 3.75 -4.31 -1.69
C LYS A 458 4.76 -3.25 -2.14
N THR A 459 5.52 -3.56 -3.19
CA THR A 459 6.43 -2.61 -3.86
C THR A 459 6.44 -2.92 -5.36
N ASN A 460 6.60 -1.89 -6.19
CA ASN A 460 6.78 -2.05 -7.65
C ASN A 460 8.25 -2.27 -8.04
N ASN A 461 9.17 -2.20 -7.08
CA ASN A 461 10.60 -2.39 -7.34
C ASN A 461 10.96 -3.88 -7.36
N GLU A 462 11.29 -4.41 -8.54
CA GLU A 462 11.65 -5.83 -8.73
C GLU A 462 12.87 -6.29 -7.91
N SER A 463 13.86 -5.41 -7.71
CA SER A 463 15.03 -5.75 -6.87
C SER A 463 14.62 -5.95 -5.40
N VAL A 464 13.71 -5.12 -4.89
CA VAL A 464 13.18 -5.24 -3.54
C VAL A 464 12.27 -6.46 -3.42
N LYS A 465 11.44 -6.76 -4.42
CA LYS A 465 10.63 -7.99 -4.47
C LYS A 465 11.51 -9.24 -4.41
N THR A 466 12.57 -9.28 -5.22
CA THR A 466 13.50 -10.42 -5.29
C THR A 466 14.18 -10.63 -3.95
N ARG A 467 14.72 -9.56 -3.36
CA ARG A 467 15.36 -9.60 -2.04
C ARG A 467 14.38 -10.00 -0.94
N THR A 468 13.12 -9.54 -1.02
CA THR A 468 12.06 -9.92 -0.06
C THR A 468 11.76 -11.41 -0.16
N ASN A 469 11.62 -11.94 -1.36
CA ASN A 469 11.37 -13.38 -1.56
C ASN A 469 12.54 -14.24 -1.06
N GLN A 470 13.79 -13.82 -1.34
CA GLN A 470 14.99 -14.49 -0.82
C GLN A 470 15.01 -14.51 0.71
N PHE A 471 14.71 -13.38 1.34
CA PHE A 471 14.69 -13.33 2.81
C PHE A 471 13.55 -14.16 3.41
N LEU A 472 12.39 -14.23 2.76
CA LEU A 472 11.30 -15.14 3.15
C LEU A 472 11.73 -16.62 3.04
N ASP A 473 12.44 -16.98 1.97
CA ASP A 473 13.02 -18.33 1.82
C ASP A 473 14.07 -18.61 2.91
N ASP A 474 14.92 -17.64 3.26
CA ASP A 474 15.90 -17.77 4.35
C ASP A 474 15.23 -18.00 5.72
N ILE A 475 14.08 -17.35 5.98
CA ILE A 475 13.29 -17.59 7.20
C ILE A 475 12.74 -19.03 7.20
N ILE A 476 12.14 -19.47 6.09
CA ILE A 476 11.63 -20.84 5.95
C ILE A 476 12.76 -21.85 6.16
N GLN A 477 13.91 -21.64 5.51
CA GLN A 477 15.06 -22.52 5.65
C GLN A 477 15.53 -22.58 7.10
N THR A 478 15.58 -21.44 7.80
CA THR A 478 15.97 -21.37 9.23
C THR A 478 15.02 -22.19 10.10
N TYR A 479 13.71 -22.01 9.92
CA TYR A 479 12.69 -22.69 10.73
C TYR A 479 12.48 -24.16 10.34
N ALA A 480 12.99 -24.60 9.18
CA ALA A 480 13.04 -25.99 8.77
C ALA A 480 14.16 -26.80 9.46
N GLN A 481 15.11 -26.13 10.13
CA GLN A 481 16.22 -26.80 10.81
C GLN A 481 15.82 -27.31 12.21
N ASP A 482 16.46 -28.40 12.63
CA ASP A 482 16.38 -28.92 14.00
C ASP A 482 17.36 -28.15 14.92
N GLU A 483 17.03 -26.89 15.17
CA GLU A 483 17.75 -26.00 16.09
C GLU A 483 16.80 -25.42 17.13
N ASN A 484 17.35 -24.89 18.23
CA ASN A 484 16.53 -24.26 19.25
C ASN A 484 15.93 -22.92 18.78
N GLU A 485 14.75 -22.58 19.29
CA GLU A 485 13.98 -21.40 18.82
C GLU A 485 14.74 -20.09 18.96
N LEU A 486 15.46 -19.89 20.06
CA LEU A 486 16.22 -18.66 20.28
C LEU A 486 17.35 -18.50 19.26
N MET A 487 18.05 -19.58 18.91
CA MET A 487 19.06 -19.59 17.85
C MET A 487 18.47 -19.24 16.48
N LYS A 488 17.31 -19.81 16.14
CA LYS A 488 16.57 -19.47 14.90
C LYS A 488 16.20 -17.99 14.87
N GLN A 489 15.65 -17.46 15.96
CA GLN A 489 15.27 -16.05 16.06
C GLN A 489 16.48 -15.11 15.87
N PHE A 490 17.63 -15.42 16.47
CA PHE A 490 18.84 -14.64 16.29
C PHE A 490 19.34 -14.66 14.84
N ARG A 491 19.40 -15.84 14.21
CA ARG A 491 19.81 -15.95 12.81
C ARG A 491 18.93 -15.09 11.91
N VAL A 492 17.60 -15.18 12.08
CA VAL A 492 16.65 -14.38 11.30
C VAL A 492 16.87 -12.88 11.51
N ASN A 493 17.10 -12.41 12.74
CA ASN A 493 17.30 -10.98 13.01
C ASN A 493 18.65 -10.44 12.51
N VAL A 494 19.70 -11.27 12.49
CA VAL A 494 20.98 -10.93 11.83
C VAL A 494 20.75 -10.76 10.33
N LEU A 495 20.12 -11.75 9.69
CA LEU A 495 19.74 -11.70 8.27
C LEU A 495 18.83 -10.51 7.94
N PHE A 496 17.88 -10.20 8.83
CA PHE A 496 16.99 -9.06 8.66
C PHE A 496 17.76 -7.74 8.63
N THR A 497 18.79 -7.59 9.45
CA THR A 497 19.64 -6.39 9.45
C THR A 497 20.40 -6.26 8.12
N GLU A 498 20.95 -7.36 7.59
CA GLU A 498 21.58 -7.40 6.26
C GLU A 498 20.58 -7.07 5.15
N PHE A 499 19.36 -7.59 5.26
CA PHE A 499 18.25 -7.29 4.35
C PHE A 499 17.91 -5.79 4.35
N LEU A 500 17.74 -5.18 5.53
CA LEU A 500 17.44 -3.75 5.68
C LEU A 500 18.53 -2.85 5.11
N ASN A 501 19.80 -3.21 5.28
CA ASN A 501 20.93 -2.46 4.74
C ASN A 501 20.94 -2.39 3.20
N GLY A 502 20.27 -3.32 2.53
CA GLY A 502 20.09 -3.31 1.09
C GLY A 502 18.85 -2.57 0.58
N LEU A 503 18.05 -1.98 1.47
CA LEU A 503 16.87 -1.19 1.11
C LEU A 503 17.20 0.31 1.06
N SER A 504 16.47 1.05 0.22
CA SER A 504 16.49 2.52 0.33
C SER A 504 15.83 2.97 1.63
N GLU A 505 16.20 4.16 2.11
CA GLU A 505 15.64 4.73 3.34
C GLU A 505 14.11 4.76 3.32
N HIS A 506 13.52 5.13 2.19
CA HIS A 506 12.08 5.11 1.96
C HIS A 506 11.46 3.72 2.20
N HIS A 507 11.97 2.67 1.54
CA HIS A 507 11.44 1.30 1.71
C HIS A 507 11.66 0.79 3.13
N ARG A 508 12.80 1.11 3.75
CA ARG A 508 13.14 0.72 5.11
C ARG A 508 12.14 1.32 6.11
N THR A 509 11.87 2.62 6.03
CA THR A 509 10.91 3.30 6.92
C THR A 509 9.51 2.72 6.79
N HIS A 510 9.05 2.47 5.55
CA HIS A 510 7.73 1.89 5.29
C HIS A 510 7.60 0.48 5.85
N LEU A 511 8.60 -0.37 5.62
CA LEU A 511 8.60 -1.73 6.13
C LEU A 511 8.65 -1.77 7.66
N LEU A 512 9.48 -0.93 8.29
CA LEU A 512 9.55 -0.87 9.75
C LEU A 512 8.22 -0.42 10.37
N ARG A 513 7.55 0.59 9.80
CA ARG A 513 6.18 0.98 10.20
C ARG A 513 5.21 -0.20 10.05
N LEU A 514 5.25 -0.88 8.91
CA LEU A 514 4.37 -2.03 8.62
C LEU A 514 4.57 -3.21 9.58
N ILE A 515 5.82 -3.56 9.89
CA ILE A 515 6.13 -4.63 10.85
C ILE A 515 5.48 -4.32 12.20
N LYS A 516 5.59 -3.07 12.66
CA LYS A 516 5.01 -2.64 13.93
C LYS A 516 3.48 -2.58 13.94
N LEU A 517 2.84 -2.50 12.78
CA LEU A 517 1.38 -2.61 12.66
C LEU A 517 0.88 -4.06 12.64
N CYS A 518 1.75 -5.04 12.37
CA CYS A 518 1.34 -6.44 12.36
C CYS A 518 1.12 -6.94 13.79
N ASP A 519 -0.06 -7.52 14.02
CA ASP A 519 -0.40 -8.23 15.26
C ASP A 519 0.42 -9.52 15.38
N LEU A 520 1.08 -9.70 16.52
CA LEU A 520 1.98 -10.82 16.75
C LEU A 520 1.24 -12.16 16.92
N ASP A 521 0.10 -12.17 17.60
CA ASP A 521 -0.66 -13.39 17.88
C ASP A 521 -1.31 -13.92 16.60
N ILE A 522 -1.82 -13.01 15.76
CA ILE A 522 -2.29 -13.34 14.41
C ILE A 522 -1.12 -13.84 13.54
N ALA A 523 0.05 -13.21 13.62
CA ALA A 523 1.22 -13.64 12.85
C ALA A 523 1.70 -15.05 13.26
N LYS A 524 1.77 -15.34 14.56
CA LYS A 524 2.15 -16.66 15.10
C LYS A 524 1.16 -17.75 14.68
N SER A 525 -0.14 -17.51 14.88
CA SER A 525 -1.19 -18.47 14.51
C SER A 525 -1.26 -18.75 13.01
N ARG A 526 -0.84 -17.81 12.15
CA ARG A 526 -0.84 -17.96 10.70
C ARG A 526 0.52 -18.32 10.10
N PHE A 527 1.56 -18.50 10.91
CA PHE A 527 2.93 -18.62 10.41
C PHE A 527 3.09 -19.75 9.38
N LEU A 528 2.66 -20.96 9.70
CA LEU A 528 2.75 -22.12 8.78
C LEU A 528 1.90 -21.94 7.51
N ILE A 529 0.71 -21.37 7.63
CA ILE A 529 -0.15 -21.04 6.49
C ILE A 529 0.53 -20.02 5.58
N ASN A 530 1.17 -19.02 6.18
CA ASN A 530 1.91 -17.99 5.46
C ASN A 530 3.15 -18.58 4.75
N CYS A 531 3.90 -19.49 5.39
CA CYS A 531 4.98 -20.24 4.73
C CYS A 531 4.46 -21.04 3.53
N SER A 532 3.36 -21.78 3.71
CA SER A 532 2.71 -22.54 2.63
C SER A 532 2.29 -21.65 1.45
N LYS A 533 1.68 -20.49 1.73
CA LYS A 533 1.31 -19.50 0.71
C LYS A 533 2.53 -18.97 -0.05
N HIS A 534 3.62 -18.70 0.65
CA HIS A 534 4.86 -18.24 0.02
C HIS A 534 5.49 -19.31 -0.88
N ILE A 535 5.62 -20.55 -0.38
CA ILE A 535 6.15 -21.68 -1.14
C ILE A 535 5.32 -21.91 -2.41
N ASN A 536 3.98 -21.93 -2.29
CA ASN A 536 3.07 -22.06 -3.44
C ASN A 536 3.25 -20.92 -4.46
N LYS A 537 3.43 -19.69 -3.98
CA LYS A 537 3.68 -18.53 -4.84
C LYS A 537 5.02 -18.67 -5.59
N GLN A 538 6.10 -19.07 -4.92
CA GLN A 538 7.41 -19.27 -5.57
C GLN A 538 7.34 -20.37 -6.61
N ILE A 539 6.71 -21.50 -6.29
CA ILE A 539 6.51 -22.61 -7.24
C ILE A 539 5.73 -22.14 -8.48
N SER A 540 4.65 -21.38 -8.29
CA SER A 540 3.87 -20.84 -9.40
C SER A 540 4.71 -19.93 -10.31
N MET A 541 5.53 -19.05 -9.73
CA MET A 541 6.44 -18.17 -10.47
C MET A 541 7.50 -18.95 -11.24
N LEU A 542 8.11 -19.97 -10.63
CA LEU A 542 9.10 -20.83 -11.28
C LEU A 542 8.51 -21.60 -12.47
N CYS A 543 7.26 -22.06 -12.36
CA CYS A 543 6.58 -22.77 -13.44
C CYS A 543 6.18 -21.86 -14.61
N GLN A 544 5.81 -20.60 -14.35
CA GLN A 544 5.43 -19.62 -15.40
C GLN A 544 6.61 -19.21 -16.27
N GLY A 545 7.82 -19.13 -15.70
CA GLY A 545 9.04 -18.80 -16.45
C GLY A 545 9.38 -19.81 -17.56
N ILE A 546 8.81 -21.02 -17.51
CA ILE A 546 9.00 -22.07 -18.52
C ILE A 546 8.05 -21.84 -19.70
N GLU A 547 6.81 -21.42 -19.44
CA GLU A 547 5.78 -21.22 -20.47
C GLU A 547 6.09 -20.01 -21.36
N SER A 548 6.68 -18.94 -20.80
CA SER A 548 7.10 -17.75 -21.56
C SER A 548 8.29 -17.98 -22.51
N SER A 549 9.01 -19.11 -22.37
CA SER A 549 10.09 -19.50 -23.30
C SER A 549 9.59 -20.14 -24.60
N SER A 550 8.29 -20.45 -24.68
CA SER A 550 7.66 -20.91 -25.91
C SER A 550 7.18 -19.70 -26.73
N ILE A 551 7.71 -19.51 -27.93
CA ILE A 551 7.25 -18.47 -28.86
C ILE A 551 5.84 -18.84 -29.32
N SER A 552 4.82 -18.38 -28.60
CA SER A 552 3.44 -18.47 -29.02
C SER A 552 3.12 -17.28 -29.95
N PHE A 553 2.85 -17.57 -31.23
CA PHE A 553 2.48 -16.59 -32.27
C PHE A 553 1.19 -15.80 -31.97
N PHE A 554 0.41 -16.24 -30.98
CA PHE A 554 -0.76 -15.53 -30.47
C PHE A 554 -0.52 -15.18 -28.99
N PRO A 555 -0.65 -13.91 -28.58
CA PRO A 555 -0.57 -13.54 -27.19
C PRO A 555 -1.85 -14.03 -26.51
N ILE A 556 -1.81 -15.26 -26.00
CA ILE A 556 -2.79 -15.67 -25.01
C ILE A 556 -2.40 -14.91 -23.74
N SER A 557 -3.16 -13.86 -23.42
CA SER A 557 -3.13 -13.24 -22.09
C SER A 557 -3.67 -14.26 -21.08
N GLN A 558 -2.86 -15.26 -20.74
CA GLN A 558 -3.06 -16.00 -19.51
C GLN A 558 -2.65 -15.05 -18.40
N LYS A 559 -3.61 -14.24 -17.91
CA LYS A 559 -3.57 -13.81 -16.52
C LYS A 559 -3.33 -15.09 -15.72
N ALA A 560 -2.19 -15.17 -15.06
CA ALA A 560 -1.78 -16.27 -14.22
C ALA A 560 -2.96 -16.71 -13.32
N ASP A 561 -3.68 -17.74 -13.73
CA ASP A 561 -4.54 -18.46 -12.80
C ASP A 561 -3.58 -19.00 -11.74
N LYS A 562 -3.78 -18.57 -10.49
CA LYS A 562 -3.05 -19.09 -9.34
C LYS A 562 -3.39 -20.58 -9.22
N MET A 563 -2.68 -21.42 -9.97
CA MET A 563 -2.70 -22.86 -9.74
C MET A 563 -2.04 -23.11 -8.39
N GLU A 564 -2.85 -23.34 -7.36
CA GLU A 564 -2.39 -23.91 -6.10
C GLU A 564 -2.06 -25.39 -6.35
N PHE A 565 -0.80 -25.67 -6.66
CA PHE A 565 -0.32 -27.04 -6.89
C PHE A 565 -0.44 -27.91 -5.65
N PHE A 566 -0.26 -27.33 -4.46
CA PHE A 566 -0.22 -28.03 -3.19
C PHE A 566 -1.33 -27.54 -2.27
N LYS A 567 -1.98 -28.48 -1.58
CA LYS A 567 -2.96 -28.18 -0.54
C LYS A 567 -2.23 -28.07 0.79
N PHE A 568 -2.60 -27.07 1.58
CA PHE A 568 -2.11 -26.96 2.95
C PHE A 568 -2.64 -28.12 3.80
N SER A 569 -1.73 -28.80 4.51
CA SER A 569 -2.03 -29.80 5.52
C SER A 569 -1.74 -29.22 6.91
N GLU A 570 -2.57 -29.53 7.91
CA GLU A 570 -2.28 -29.15 9.29
C GLU A 570 -1.06 -29.91 9.81
N VAL A 571 0.09 -29.23 9.81
CA VAL A 571 1.39 -29.78 10.26
C VAL A 571 1.89 -29.01 11.49
N LYS A 572 2.78 -29.64 12.24
CA LYS A 572 3.31 -29.11 13.51
C LYS A 572 4.37 -28.01 13.35
N ASP A 573 5.19 -28.08 12.30
CA ASP A 573 6.35 -27.23 12.08
C ASP A 573 6.70 -27.08 10.59
N VAL A 574 7.61 -26.17 10.27
CA VAL A 574 8.03 -25.87 8.88
C VAL A 574 8.76 -27.05 8.24
N GLN A 575 9.53 -27.82 9.01
CA GLN A 575 10.21 -29.02 8.51
C GLN A 575 9.20 -30.05 8.00
N SER A 576 8.17 -30.33 8.80
CA SER A 576 7.07 -31.23 8.46
C SER A 576 6.27 -30.72 7.26
N LEU A 577 6.09 -29.39 7.14
CA LEU A 577 5.47 -28.76 5.98
C LEU A 577 6.23 -29.06 4.69
N ILE A 578 7.56 -28.89 4.69
CA ILE A 578 8.37 -29.13 3.48
C ILE A 578 8.39 -30.62 3.12
N ILE A 579 8.41 -31.52 4.11
CA ILE A 579 8.31 -32.96 3.88
C ILE A 579 6.95 -33.31 3.25
N ASP A 580 5.86 -32.74 3.75
CA ASP A 580 4.53 -32.94 3.18
C ASP A 580 4.46 -32.46 1.72
N TYR A 581 5.04 -31.30 1.41
CA TYR A 581 5.14 -30.79 0.05
C TYR A 581 5.94 -31.72 -0.87
N LYS A 582 7.06 -32.26 -0.40
CA LYS A 582 7.84 -33.26 -1.15
C LYS A 582 7.02 -34.52 -1.40
N ASN A 583 6.24 -34.98 -0.42
CA ASN A 583 5.37 -36.16 -0.58
C ASN A 583 4.23 -35.90 -1.57
N GLN A 584 3.57 -34.74 -1.48
CA GLN A 584 2.53 -34.31 -2.43
C GLN A 584 3.09 -34.19 -3.86
N LEU A 585 4.34 -33.72 -4.03
CA LEU A 585 4.96 -33.56 -5.35
C LEU A 585 5.00 -34.89 -6.14
N TYR A 586 5.27 -36.01 -5.46
CA TYR A 586 5.28 -37.34 -6.09
C TYR A 586 3.88 -37.86 -6.45
N GLN A 587 2.82 -37.26 -5.90
CA GLN A 587 1.43 -37.60 -6.22
C GLN A 587 0.88 -36.76 -7.38
N LEU A 588 1.53 -35.63 -7.71
CA LEU A 588 1.10 -34.75 -8.78
C LEU A 588 1.57 -35.27 -10.15
N THR A 589 0.66 -35.26 -11.13
CA THR A 589 1.01 -35.53 -12.53
C THR A 589 1.50 -34.24 -13.19
N LEU A 590 2.81 -34.01 -13.17
CA LEU A 590 3.46 -32.81 -13.75
C LEU A 590 4.47 -33.20 -14.84
N ASP A 591 4.74 -32.26 -15.74
CA ASP A 591 5.85 -32.36 -16.70
C ASP A 591 7.19 -32.56 -15.97
N PRO A 592 8.07 -33.51 -16.38
CA PRO A 592 9.33 -33.78 -15.69
C PRO A 592 10.19 -32.54 -15.44
N ARG A 593 10.23 -31.57 -16.36
CA ARG A 593 10.99 -30.32 -16.17
C ARG A 593 10.44 -29.47 -15.03
N LYS A 594 9.10 -29.37 -14.91
CA LYS A 594 8.43 -28.67 -13.80
C LYS A 594 8.69 -29.42 -12.49
N MET A 595 8.63 -30.74 -12.51
CA MET A 595 8.92 -31.58 -11.34
C MET A 595 10.35 -31.37 -10.82
N ASP A 596 11.36 -31.36 -11.70
CA ASP A 596 12.76 -31.13 -11.33
C ASP A 596 12.99 -29.74 -10.73
N ILE A 597 12.38 -28.70 -11.29
CA ILE A 597 12.52 -27.33 -10.77
C ILE A 597 11.88 -27.19 -9.39
N ILE A 598 10.69 -27.74 -9.20
CA ILE A 598 10.01 -27.73 -7.89
C ILE A 598 10.81 -28.54 -6.87
N SER A 599 11.29 -29.72 -7.26
CA SER A 599 12.13 -30.57 -6.42
C SER A 599 13.41 -29.85 -5.98
N ASN A 600 14.11 -29.19 -6.91
CA ASN A 600 15.30 -28.40 -6.62
C ASN A 600 15.01 -27.22 -5.68
N TYR A 601 13.89 -26.51 -5.87
CA TYR A 601 13.49 -25.43 -4.96
C TYR A 601 13.19 -25.94 -3.55
N LEU A 602 12.36 -26.99 -3.43
CA LEU A 602 12.04 -27.61 -2.14
C LEU A 602 13.28 -28.22 -1.47
N PHE A 603 14.23 -28.72 -2.26
CA PHE A 603 15.52 -29.17 -1.76
C PHE A 603 16.30 -28.00 -1.16
N ASN A 604 16.48 -26.91 -1.92
CA ASN A 604 17.24 -25.73 -1.49
C ASN A 604 16.73 -25.13 -0.17
N ILE A 605 15.41 -24.91 -0.04
CA ILE A 605 14.82 -24.37 1.20
C ILE A 605 14.83 -25.35 2.37
N SER A 606 15.18 -26.62 2.13
CA SER A 606 15.34 -27.65 3.17
C SER A 606 16.80 -28.02 3.47
N GLN A 607 17.76 -27.42 2.75
CA GLN A 607 19.17 -27.77 2.91
C GLN A 607 19.66 -27.47 4.34
N PRO A 608 20.46 -28.39 4.94
CA PRO A 608 21.03 -28.17 6.25
C PRO A 608 21.90 -26.91 6.32
N ILE A 609 21.67 -26.09 7.34
CA ILE A 609 22.50 -24.90 7.61
C ILE A 609 23.69 -25.31 8.49
N LEU A 610 24.88 -25.35 7.88
CA LEU A 610 26.12 -25.73 8.57
C LEU A 610 26.66 -24.59 9.43
N SER A 611 27.07 -24.92 10.67
CA SER A 611 27.80 -23.99 11.53
C SER A 611 29.19 -23.66 10.97
N ILE A 612 29.82 -22.58 11.42
CA ILE A 612 31.18 -22.22 10.98
C ILE A 612 32.18 -23.37 11.23
N ALA A 613 32.14 -23.99 12.41
CA ALA A 613 32.99 -25.14 12.73
C ALA A 613 32.74 -26.35 11.82
N GLN A 614 31.48 -26.61 11.44
CA GLN A 614 31.13 -27.66 10.48
C GLN A 614 31.62 -27.32 9.08
N LYS A 615 31.51 -26.06 8.64
CA LYS A 615 32.03 -25.58 7.34
C LYS A 615 33.55 -25.74 7.26
N GLU A 616 34.27 -25.40 8.34
CA GLU A 616 35.73 -25.56 8.41
C GLU A 616 36.13 -27.03 8.40
N SER A 617 35.42 -27.87 9.16
CA SER A 617 35.63 -29.32 9.16
C SER A 617 35.40 -29.92 7.77
N ALA A 618 34.34 -29.51 7.08
CA ALA A 618 34.04 -29.95 5.72
C ALA A 618 35.09 -29.49 4.69
N LYS A 619 35.63 -28.27 4.82
CA LYS A 619 36.72 -27.77 3.96
C LYS A 619 38.04 -28.53 4.18
N ASN A 620 38.31 -28.94 5.42
CA ASN A 620 39.52 -29.66 5.79
C ASN A 620 39.47 -31.16 5.47
N CYS A 621 38.28 -31.71 5.21
CA CYS A 621 38.12 -33.06 4.67
C CYS A 621 38.33 -33.05 3.14
N SER A 622 39.51 -33.47 2.69
CA SER A 622 39.88 -33.64 1.27
C SER A 622 39.23 -34.86 0.57
N ARG A 623 38.03 -35.27 1.01
CA ARG A 623 37.19 -36.23 0.29
C ARG A 623 35.82 -35.57 0.06
N PRO A 624 35.25 -35.67 -1.16
CA PRO A 624 33.90 -35.16 -1.39
C PRO A 624 32.96 -35.91 -0.45
N LEU A 625 32.25 -35.16 0.39
CA LEU A 625 31.10 -35.66 1.11
C LEU A 625 30.08 -36.13 0.07
N ASP A 626 29.82 -37.43 0.03
CA ASP A 626 28.69 -37.96 -0.72
C ASP A 626 27.40 -37.50 -0.01
N TYR A 627 26.41 -37.08 -0.79
CA TYR A 627 25.27 -36.24 -0.38
C TYR A 627 24.29 -36.88 0.64
N ILE A 628 24.62 -38.06 1.16
CA ILE A 628 23.82 -38.81 2.12
C ILE A 628 24.67 -38.91 3.38
N GLY A 629 24.40 -38.06 4.36
CA GLY A 629 25.14 -37.96 5.62
C GLY A 629 25.04 -39.23 6.49
N GLN A 630 25.76 -40.29 6.09
CA GLN A 630 26.08 -41.42 6.93
C GLN A 630 27.59 -41.40 7.21
N TYR A 631 27.92 -41.16 8.48
CA TYR A 631 29.24 -41.50 9.01
C TYR A 631 29.37 -43.02 9.02
N SER A 632 30.44 -43.54 8.41
CA SER A 632 30.96 -44.87 8.74
C SER A 632 31.85 -44.79 9.97
#